data_AF-A0A0F9BLK7-F1
#
_entry.id   AF-A0A0F9BLK7-F1
#
_cell.length_a   1.000
_cell.length_b   1.000
_cell.length_c   1.000
_cell.angle_alpha   90.00
_cell.angle_beta   90.00
_cell.angle_gamma   90.00
#
_symmetry.space_group_name_H-M   'P 1'
#
loop_
_entity.id
_entity.type
_entity.pdbx_description
1 polymer ?
#
loop_
_entity_poly.entity_id
_entity_poly.type
_entity_poly.pdbx_seq_one_letter_code
_entity_poly.pdbx_strand_id
1 'polypeptide(L)' 'YKPLRVVKVYYNSGDVITTNMSANLTNKEIRDYYRVGKVFNLGKGARDSLTKVKKIEILK' A
#
# COMPACT_ATOMS: atom_id res chain seq x y z
N TYR A 1 16.56 16.63 -6.07
CA TYR A 1 15.23 16.01 -6.06
C TYR A 1 15.14 15.07 -4.87
N LYS A 2 14.07 15.11 -4.06
CA LYS A 2 13.92 14.16 -2.94
C LYS A 2 13.55 12.78 -3.47
N PRO A 3 14.17 11.68 -3.01
CA PRO A 3 13.85 10.33 -3.49
C PRO A 3 12.40 9.96 -3.14
N LEU A 4 11.76 9.17 -4.00
CA LEU A 4 10.41 8.66 -3.72
C LEU A 4 10.41 7.77 -2.48
N ARG A 5 9.28 7.77 -1.77
CA ARG A 5 9.03 6.87 -0.65
C ARG A 5 8.77 5.48 -1.18
N VAL A 6 9.22 4.44 -0.48
CA VAL A 6 8.95 3.05 -0.86
C VAL A 6 8.14 2.38 0.23
N VAL A 7 6.99 1.83 -0.13
CA VAL A 7 6.04 1.22 0.80
C VAL A 7 5.72 -0.18 0.36
N LYS A 8 5.78 -1.12 1.30
CA LYS A 8 5.38 -2.51 1.13
C LYS A 8 4.07 -2.74 1.87
N VAL A 9 3.04 -3.15 1.15
CA VAL A 9 1.68 -3.35 1.65
C VAL A 9 1.34 -4.82 1.60
N TYR A 10 0.94 -5.36 2.75
CA TYR A 10 0.53 -6.75 2.90
C TYR A 10 -0.98 -6.78 2.99
N TYR A 11 -1.62 -7.66 2.23
CA TYR A 11 -3.07 -7.81 2.20
C TYR A 11 -3.50 -9.14 2.83
N ASN A 12 -4.75 -9.21 3.28
CA ASN A 12 -5.29 -10.42 3.92
C ASN A 12 -5.40 -11.63 2.96
N SER A 13 -5.43 -11.37 1.65
CA SER A 13 -5.37 -12.41 0.62
C SER A 13 -4.01 -13.12 0.53
N GLY A 14 -2.99 -12.61 1.22
CA GLY A 14 -1.60 -13.06 1.11
C GLY A 14 -0.78 -12.28 0.09
N ASP A 15 -1.43 -11.43 -0.72
CA ASP A 15 -0.74 -10.56 -1.68
C ASP A 15 0.14 -9.53 -0.96
N VAL A 16 1.30 -9.28 -1.56
CA VAL A 16 2.27 -8.29 -1.07
C VAL A 16 2.69 -7.42 -2.22
N ILE A 17 2.45 -6.11 -2.10
CA ILE A 17 2.76 -5.13 -3.14
C ILE A 17 3.79 -4.14 -2.62
N THR A 18 4.87 -3.95 -3.37
CA THR A 18 5.82 -2.87 -3.16
C THR A 18 5.51 -1.75 -4.16
N THR A 19 5.31 -0.53 -3.67
CA THR A 19 4.96 0.62 -4.50
C THR A 19 5.72 1.87 -4.08
N ASN A 20 5.88 2.79 -5.03
CA ASN A 20 6.51 4.08 -4.82
C ASN A 20 5.44 5.15 -4.54
N MET A 21 5.73 6.03 -3.60
CA MET A 21 4.88 7.17 -3.26
C MET A 21 5.66 8.48 -3.29
N SER A 22 4.94 9.60 -3.39
CA SER A 22 5.54 10.94 -3.43
C SER A 22 6.50 11.18 -2.26
N ALA A 23 7.67 11.75 -2.55
CA ALA A 23 8.71 12.09 -1.59
C ALA A 23 8.25 13.09 -0.50
N ASN A 24 7.18 13.83 -0.77
CA ASN A 24 6.65 14.85 0.15
C ASN A 24 5.64 14.30 1.15
N LEU A 25 5.23 13.03 1.02
CA LEU A 25 4.29 12.42 1.96
C LEU A 25 4.96 12.10 3.29
N THR A 26 4.28 12.46 4.37
CA THR A 26 4.64 12.08 5.72
C THR A 26 4.31 10.62 5.98
N ASN A 27 4.99 10.08 6.99
CA ASN A 27 4.72 8.75 7.53
C ASN A 27 3.26 8.55 7.98
N LYS A 28 2.60 9.62 8.43
CA LYS A 28 1.19 9.60 8.85
C LYS A 28 0.27 9.49 7.64
N GLU A 29 0.47 10.31 6.61
CA GLU A 29 -0.35 10.29 5.39
C GLU A 29 -0.28 8.94 4.66
N ILE A 30 0.91 8.33 4.60
CA ILE A 30 1.08 6.99 4.04
C ILE A 30 0.28 5.95 4.83
N ARG A 31 0.36 6.01 6.18
CA ARG A 31 -0.38 5.10 7.07
C ARG A 31 -1.89 5.31 6.99
N ASP A 32 -2.33 6.55 6.81
CA ASP A 32 -3.76 6.88 6.67
C ASP A 32 -4.29 6.41 5.31
N TYR A 33 -3.50 6.58 4.24
CA TYR A 33 -3.86 6.10 2.91
C TYR A 33 -3.99 4.57 2.89
N TYR A 34 -3.02 3.84 3.43
CA TYR A 34 -3.03 2.38 3.57
C TYR A 34 -3.40 1.92 4.99
N ARG A 35 -4.44 2.53 5.57
CA ARG A 35 -4.90 2.17 6.92
C ARG A 35 -5.24 0.69 6.98
N VAL A 36 -4.77 -0.01 8.01
CA VAL A 36 -5.11 -1.41 8.25
C VAL A 36 -6.64 -1.58 8.28
N GLY A 37 -7.13 -2.60 7.57
CA GLY A 37 -8.56 -2.85 7.37
C GLY A 37 -9.19 -2.12 6.18
N LYS A 38 -8.53 -1.13 5.58
CA LYS A 38 -9.02 -0.47 4.35
C LYS A 38 -8.96 -1.45 3.18
N VAL A 39 -9.99 -1.41 2.33
CA VAL A 39 -10.13 -2.30 1.18
C VAL A 39 -9.54 -1.63 -0.06
N PHE A 40 -8.78 -2.40 -0.82
CA PHE A 40 -8.29 -2.00 -2.15
C PHE A 40 -8.65 -3.08 -3.16
N ASN A 41 -8.91 -2.65 -4.39
CA ASN A 41 -8.99 -3.55 -5.53
C ASN A 41 -7.58 -3.76 -6.08
N LEU A 42 -7.07 -4.97 -5.98
CA LEU A 42 -5.77 -5.32 -6.57
C LEU A 42 -5.86 -5.76 -8.02
N GLY A 43 -7.07 -6.07 -8.50
CA GLY A 43 -7.30 -6.74 -9.76
C GLY A 43 -6.71 -8.16 -9.78
N LYS A 44 -7.34 -9.06 -10.54
CA LYS A 44 -6.80 -10.39 -10.83
C LYS A 44 -7.15 -10.75 -12.27
N GLY A 45 -6.37 -10.23 -13.21
CA GLY A 45 -6.70 -10.24 -14.64
C GLY A 45 -7.93 -9.38 -14.90
N ALA A 46 -8.97 -9.96 -15.51
CA ALA A 46 -10.21 -9.26 -15.84
C ALA A 46 -11.22 -9.13 -14.67
N ARG A 47 -10.86 -9.60 -13.46
CA ARG A 47 -11.76 -9.60 -12.30
C ARG A 47 -11.27 -8.68 -11.19
N ASP A 48 -12.21 -8.11 -10.45
CA ASP A 48 -11.90 -7.39 -9.22
C ASP A 48 -11.41 -8.35 -8.14
N SER A 49 -10.46 -7.88 -7.34
CA SER A 49 -9.94 -8.58 -6.17
C SER A 49 -9.89 -7.59 -5.02
N LEU A 50 -11.03 -7.43 -4.34
CA LEU A 50 -11.17 -6.57 -3.18
C LEU A 50 -10.56 -7.25 -1.96
N THR A 51 -9.50 -6.68 -1.40
CA THR A 51 -8.80 -7.23 -0.24
C THR A 51 -8.42 -6.14 0.76
N LYS A 52 -8.39 -6.50 2.04
CA LYS A 52 -8.10 -5.59 3.14
C LYS A 52 -6.60 -5.49 3.37
N VAL A 53 -6.10 -4.28 3.62
CA VAL A 53 -4.74 -4.07 4.12
C VAL A 53 -4.59 -4.74 5.48
N LYS A 54 -3.60 -5.63 5.60
CA LYS A 54 -3.21 -6.33 6.82
C LYS A 54 -2.14 -5.58 7.58
N LYS A 55 -1.11 -5.12 6.86
CA LYS A 55 0.09 -4.49 7.42
C LYS A 55 0.72 -3.60 6.35
N ILE A 56 1.44 -2.57 6.78
CA ILE A 56 2.34 -1.79 5.92
C ILE A 56 3.73 -1.66 6.53
N GLU A 57 4.72 -1.55 5.65
CA GLU A 57 6.11 -1.27 5.97
C GLU A 57 6.57 -0.12 5.08
N ILE A 58 7.10 0.95 5.70
CA ILE A 58 7.72 2.06 4.98
C ILE A 58 9.22 1.80 4.98
N LEU A 59 9.78 1.56 3.79
CA LEU A 59 11.16 1.13 3.62
C LEU A 59 12.11 2.31 3.46
N LYS A 60 11.65 3.38 2.80
CA LYS A 60 12.39 4.62 2.54
C LYS A 60 11.40 5.78 2.58
#